data_AF-A0A327YWJ6-F1
#
_entry.id   AF-A0A327YWJ6-F1
#
_cell.length_a   1.000
_cell.length_b   1.000
_cell.length_c   1.000
_cell.angle_alpha   90.00
_cell.angle_beta   90.00
_cell.angle_gamma   90.00
#
_symmetry.space_group_name_H-M   'P 1'
#
loop_
_entity.id
_entity.type
_entity.pdbx_description
1 polymer ?
#
loop_
_entity_poly.entity_id
_entity_poly.type
_entity_poly.pdbx_seq_one_letter_code
_entity_poly.pdbx_strand_id
1 'polypeptide(L)'
;MQKISTAGVRRAGAYAAAGGALTAISGFLVQTVVVPGSTVDDQQWSYPWSSDAVVLVSVAYAGFHLLVCLGLLGFGRSGIAGGGTVARGGVWIAFAGTVVLLVAELASIPFREQALDASGPSMVGMLFGLGTVGSAIGFLMAGVTTLKAQRWQGWQRFTPLVVGLTLLLITGLVMTAWMAASIGAYGIGLLGLGLAMRTQPDPNGVLAREPQRARAER
;
A
#
# COMPACT_ATOMS: atom_id res chain seq x y z
N MET A 1 18.87 6.39 -13.97
CA MET A 1 18.36 5.78 -12.72
C MET A 1 18.98 4.39 -12.62
N GLN A 2 19.85 4.18 -11.64
CA GLN A 2 20.60 2.92 -11.49
C GLN A 2 19.61 1.78 -11.12
N LYS A 3 19.67 0.66 -11.85
CA LYS A 3 18.86 -0.52 -11.55
C LYS A 3 19.35 -1.15 -10.24
N ILE A 4 18.42 -1.49 -9.35
CA ILE A 4 18.77 -2.18 -8.09
C ILE A 4 19.06 -3.66 -8.34
N SER A 5 19.91 -4.26 -7.51
CA SER A 5 20.19 -5.69 -7.57
C SER A 5 18.97 -6.52 -7.14
N THR A 6 18.94 -7.79 -7.55
CA THR A 6 17.92 -8.77 -7.14
C THR A 6 17.79 -8.89 -5.62
N ALA A 7 18.92 -8.85 -4.89
CA ALA A 7 18.92 -8.84 -3.43
C ALA A 7 18.28 -7.55 -2.88
N GLY A 8 18.53 -6.40 -3.50
CA GLY A 8 17.86 -5.14 -3.19
C GLY A 8 16.34 -5.22 -3.39
N VAL A 9 15.88 -5.82 -4.49
CA VAL A 9 14.44 -6.04 -4.75
C VAL A 9 13.82 -6.91 -3.67
N ARG A 10 14.48 -8.00 -3.26
CA ARG A 10 13.99 -8.88 -2.18
C ARG A 10 13.88 -8.15 -0.84
N ARG A 11 14.86 -7.30 -0.49
CA ARG A 11 14.82 -6.49 0.75
C ARG A 11 13.67 -5.48 0.71
N ALA A 12 13.51 -4.76 -0.40
CA ALA A 12 12.37 -3.86 -0.59
C ALA A 12 11.03 -4.60 -0.49
N GLY A 13 10.92 -5.78 -1.12
CA GLY A 13 9.76 -6.66 -1.01
C GLY A 13 9.49 -7.12 0.43
N ALA A 14 10.53 -7.30 1.25
CA ALA A 14 10.37 -7.59 2.68
C ALA A 14 9.73 -6.43 3.44
N TYR A 15 10.13 -5.19 3.17
CA TYR A 15 9.50 -4.01 3.78
C TYR A 15 8.03 -3.88 3.35
N ALA A 16 7.73 -3.98 2.05
CA ALA A 16 6.33 -3.97 1.58
C ALA A 16 5.50 -5.10 2.21
N ALA A 17 6.05 -6.32 2.30
CA ALA A 17 5.36 -7.45 2.91
C ALA A 17 5.09 -7.22 4.39
N ALA A 18 6.06 -6.70 5.14
CA ALA A 18 5.89 -6.38 6.56
C ALA A 18 4.85 -5.27 6.76
N GLY A 19 4.94 -4.17 6.01
CA GLY A 19 3.96 -3.08 6.06
C GLY A 19 2.55 -3.58 5.73
N GLY A 20 2.39 -4.32 4.64
CA GLY A 20 1.10 -4.90 4.25
C GLY A 20 0.53 -5.89 5.27
N ALA A 21 1.36 -6.77 5.84
CA ALA A 21 0.92 -7.71 6.87
C ALA A 21 0.46 -6.98 8.14
N LEU A 22 1.21 -5.97 8.59
CA LEU A 22 0.85 -5.15 9.74
C LEU A 22 -0.46 -4.40 9.49
N THR A 23 -0.62 -3.75 8.34
CA THR A 23 -1.87 -3.10 7.94
C THR A 23 -3.04 -4.10 7.91
N ALA A 24 -2.83 -5.31 7.38
CA ALA A 24 -3.86 -6.34 7.31
C ALA A 24 -4.32 -6.75 8.71
N ILE A 25 -3.37 -7.13 9.56
CA ILE A 25 -3.61 -7.53 10.94
C ILE A 25 -4.32 -6.42 11.71
N SER A 26 -3.81 -5.19 11.65
CA SER A 26 -4.42 -4.04 12.31
C SER A 26 -5.83 -3.78 11.82
N GLY A 27 -6.08 -3.76 10.51
CA GLY A 27 -7.42 -3.50 9.97
C GLY A 27 -8.45 -4.52 10.47
N PHE A 28 -8.12 -5.82 10.45
CA PHE A 28 -9.02 -6.85 10.95
C PHE A 28 -9.18 -6.82 12.47
N LEU A 29 -8.11 -6.64 13.24
CA LEU A 29 -8.20 -6.52 14.71
C LEU A 29 -9.01 -5.29 15.12
N VAL A 30 -8.84 -4.17 14.42
CA VAL A 30 -9.61 -2.96 14.68
C VAL A 30 -11.09 -3.23 14.42
N GLN A 31 -11.42 -3.86 13.29
CA GLN A 31 -12.82 -4.18 12.96
C GLN A 31 -13.47 -5.13 13.97
N THR A 32 -12.78 -6.19 14.39
CA THR A 32 -13.39 -7.29 15.15
C THR A 32 -13.27 -7.14 16.65
N VAL A 33 -12.30 -6.37 17.14
CA VAL A 33 -12.00 -6.23 18.57
C VAL A 33 -12.12 -4.79 19.02
N VAL A 34 -11.46 -3.85 18.35
CA VAL A 34 -11.35 -2.46 18.84
C VAL A 34 -12.67 -1.70 18.67
N VAL A 35 -13.26 -1.72 17.47
CA VAL A 35 -14.52 -1.03 17.18
C VAL A 35 -15.65 -1.53 18.09
N PRO A 36 -15.91 -2.85 18.24
CA PRO A 36 -16.97 -3.34 19.14
C PRO A 36 -16.72 -3.06 20.62
N GLY A 37 -15.45 -2.94 21.03
CA GLY A 37 -15.08 -2.67 22.42
C GLY A 37 -14.92 -1.19 22.76
N SER A 38 -15.08 -0.29 21.79
CA SER A 38 -14.87 1.14 21.99
C SER A 38 -15.99 1.77 22.80
N THR A 39 -15.62 2.64 23.74
CA THR A 39 -16.53 3.54 24.46
C THR A 39 -16.40 5.00 24.01
N VAL A 40 -15.57 5.25 23.00
CA VAL A 40 -15.33 6.58 22.43
C VAL A 40 -16.49 6.93 21.50
N ASP A 41 -16.95 8.18 21.54
CA ASP A 41 -17.98 8.72 20.66
C ASP A 41 -17.51 8.67 19.19
N ASP A 42 -18.37 8.18 18.28
CA ASP A 42 -18.06 8.02 16.86
C ASP A 42 -17.99 9.35 16.09
N GLN A 43 -18.40 10.46 16.73
CA GLN A 43 -18.23 11.82 16.22
C GLN A 43 -16.87 12.45 16.59
N GLN A 44 -16.02 11.73 17.33
CA GLN A 44 -14.67 12.18 17.68
C GLN A 44 -13.64 11.66 16.68
N TRP A 45 -12.64 12.49 16.33
CA TRP A 45 -11.54 12.10 15.47
C TRP A 45 -10.71 10.94 16.04
N SER A 46 -10.66 10.79 17.36
CA SER A 46 -9.97 9.67 17.99
C SER A 46 -10.63 8.31 17.83
N TYR A 47 -11.92 8.27 17.45
CA TYR A 47 -12.65 7.01 17.36
C TYR A 47 -11.94 5.99 16.46
N PRO A 48 -11.86 4.69 16.85
CA PRO A 48 -12.40 4.04 18.05
C PRO A 48 -11.44 4.00 19.26
N TRP A 49 -10.42 4.85 19.29
CA TRP A 49 -9.40 4.87 20.34
C TRP A 49 -9.59 6.03 21.32
N SER A 50 -9.05 5.89 22.53
CA SER A 50 -8.85 7.06 23.39
C SER A 50 -7.82 8.00 22.77
N SER A 51 -7.89 9.29 23.10
CA SER A 51 -6.97 10.32 22.59
C SER A 51 -5.50 9.92 22.77
N ASP A 52 -5.10 9.40 23.94
CA ASP A 52 -3.72 8.97 24.16
C ASP A 52 -3.31 7.79 23.27
N ALA A 53 -4.22 6.84 23.05
CA ALA A 53 -3.97 5.69 22.19
C ALA A 53 -3.83 6.08 20.71
N VAL A 54 -4.54 7.12 20.24
CA VAL A 54 -4.39 7.65 18.87
C VAL A 54 -2.95 8.01 18.57
N VAL A 55 -2.21 8.60 19.52
CA VAL A 55 -0.81 8.98 19.29
C VAL A 55 0.03 7.76 18.92
N LEU A 56 -0.12 6.67 19.67
CA LEU A 56 0.61 5.42 19.41
C LEU A 56 0.17 4.78 18.09
N VAL A 57 -1.14 4.74 17.83
CA VAL A 57 -1.72 4.15 16.61
C VAL A 57 -1.27 4.91 15.37
N SER A 58 -1.35 6.25 15.38
CA SER A 58 -0.89 7.10 14.28
C SER A 58 0.60 6.93 13.99
N VAL A 59 1.45 6.84 15.03
CA VAL A 59 2.88 6.56 14.83
C VAL A 59 3.10 5.17 14.24
N ALA A 60 2.35 4.16 14.70
CA ALA A 60 2.44 2.81 14.15
C ALA A 60 2.02 2.76 12.66
N TYR A 61 0.88 3.38 12.32
CA TYR A 61 0.36 3.41 10.94
C TYR A 61 1.26 4.23 10.01
N ALA A 62 1.82 5.35 10.47
CA ALA A 62 2.86 6.07 9.74
C ALA A 62 4.08 5.15 9.46
N GLY A 63 4.47 4.33 10.44
CA GLY A 63 5.50 3.29 10.27
C GLY A 63 5.13 2.25 9.21
N PHE A 64 3.87 1.82 9.14
CA PHE A 64 3.41 0.87 8.12
C PHE A 64 3.51 1.48 6.72
N HIS A 65 3.06 2.72 6.55
CA HIS A 65 3.21 3.46 5.29
C HIS A 65 4.67 3.65 4.91
N LEU A 66 5.56 3.92 5.86
CA LEU A 66 7.00 4.04 5.60
C LEU A 66 7.57 2.73 5.03
N LEU A 67 7.21 1.58 5.60
CA LEU A 67 7.64 0.27 5.09
C LEU A 67 7.14 0.03 3.66
N VAL A 68 5.89 0.40 3.36
CA VAL A 68 5.33 0.32 2.01
C VAL A 68 6.07 1.25 1.05
N CYS A 69 6.38 2.48 1.46
CA CYS A 69 7.18 3.44 0.70
C CYS A 69 8.56 2.86 0.33
N LEU A 70 9.26 2.22 1.28
CA LEU A 70 10.54 1.55 1.01
C LEU A 70 10.38 0.41 -0.01
N GLY A 71 9.28 -0.33 0.06
CA GLY A 71 8.92 -1.33 -0.93
C GLY A 71 8.69 -0.76 -2.33
N LEU A 72 7.90 0.31 -2.43
CA LEU A 72 7.61 1.02 -3.67
C LEU A 72 8.87 1.63 -4.32
N LEU A 73 9.79 2.15 -3.52
CA LEU A 73 11.09 2.61 -3.99
C LEU A 73 11.90 1.49 -4.65
N GLY A 74 11.84 0.27 -4.10
CA GLY A 74 12.44 -0.90 -4.72
C GLY A 74 11.70 -1.34 -5.98
N PHE A 75 10.37 -1.40 -5.92
CA PHE A 75 9.52 -1.75 -7.05
C PHE A 75 9.77 -0.82 -8.26
N GLY A 76 9.78 0.49 -8.04
CA GLY A 76 10.04 1.49 -9.09
C GLY A 76 11.45 1.41 -9.67
N ARG A 77 12.46 1.07 -8.85
CA ARG A 77 13.85 0.91 -9.32
C ARG A 77 14.15 -0.45 -9.96
N SER A 78 13.32 -1.46 -9.70
CA SER A 78 13.48 -2.81 -10.25
C SER A 78 13.17 -2.86 -11.76
N GLY A 79 12.31 -1.95 -12.24
CA GLY A 79 11.77 -2.01 -13.59
C GLY A 79 10.73 -3.11 -13.78
N ILE A 80 10.28 -3.82 -12.74
CA ILE A 80 9.23 -4.85 -12.87
C ILE A 80 7.96 -4.30 -13.54
N ALA A 81 7.57 -3.06 -13.21
CA ALA A 81 6.41 -2.40 -13.83
C ALA A 81 6.57 -2.05 -15.32
N GLY A 82 7.76 -2.25 -15.90
CA GLY A 82 8.10 -1.88 -17.28
C GLY A 82 9.01 -0.65 -17.37
N GLY A 83 9.42 -0.31 -18.59
CA GLY A 83 10.40 0.76 -18.87
C GLY A 83 9.82 2.13 -19.24
N GLY A 84 8.51 2.21 -19.53
CA GLY A 84 7.87 3.42 -20.06
C GLY A 84 7.61 4.52 -19.03
N THR A 85 7.30 5.72 -19.51
CA THR A 85 6.94 6.88 -18.68
C THR A 85 5.71 6.62 -17.81
N VAL A 86 4.69 5.94 -18.36
CA VAL A 86 3.47 5.57 -17.62
C VAL A 86 3.77 4.62 -16.46
N ALA A 87 4.65 3.64 -16.66
CA ALA A 87 5.04 2.70 -15.60
C ALA A 87 5.74 3.44 -14.45
N ARG A 88 6.67 4.34 -14.80
CA ARG A 88 7.38 5.17 -13.82
C ARG A 88 6.44 6.13 -13.12
N GLY A 89 5.58 6.81 -13.87
CA GLY A 89 4.57 7.73 -13.34
C GLY A 89 3.64 7.03 -12.36
N GLY A 90 3.10 5.87 -12.73
CA GLY A 90 2.23 5.07 -11.85
C GLY A 90 2.89 4.72 -10.52
N VAL A 91 4.12 4.21 -10.54
CA VAL A 91 4.83 3.88 -9.30
C VAL A 91 5.12 5.12 -8.44
N TRP A 92 5.52 6.24 -9.05
CA TRP A 92 5.80 7.47 -8.30
C TRP A 92 4.55 8.15 -7.77
N ILE A 93 3.44 8.08 -8.49
CA ILE A 93 2.13 8.52 -8.01
C ILE A 93 1.70 7.66 -6.82
N ALA A 94 1.86 6.33 -6.90
CA ALA A 94 1.56 5.42 -5.78
C ALA A 94 2.41 5.73 -4.55
N PHE A 95 3.71 5.97 -4.76
CA PHE A 95 4.64 6.37 -3.71
C PHE A 95 4.25 7.70 -3.08
N ALA A 96 3.98 8.73 -3.88
CA ALA A 96 3.59 10.05 -3.39
C ALA A 96 2.28 9.99 -2.60
N GLY A 97 1.27 9.26 -3.11
CA GLY A 97 0.02 9.04 -2.38
C GLY A 97 0.26 8.34 -1.03
N THR A 98 1.13 7.33 -0.98
CA THR A 98 1.47 6.63 0.27
C THR A 98 2.22 7.54 1.24
N VAL A 99 3.07 8.45 0.75
CA VAL A 99 3.71 9.48 1.58
C VAL A 99 2.67 10.45 2.15
N VAL A 100 1.67 10.85 1.36
CA VAL A 100 0.56 11.69 1.85
C VAL A 100 -0.21 10.98 2.97
N LEU A 101 -0.48 9.67 2.84
CA LEU A 101 -1.11 8.88 3.91
C LEU A 101 -0.24 8.85 5.18
N LEU A 102 1.07 8.65 5.04
CA LEU A 102 2.01 8.74 6.17
C LEU A 102 1.92 10.10 6.87
N VAL A 103 1.90 11.20 6.10
CA VAL A 103 1.78 12.56 6.65
C VAL A 103 0.43 12.74 7.33
N ALA A 104 -0.65 12.23 6.75
CA ALA A 104 -1.99 12.30 7.33
C ALA A 104 -2.04 11.62 8.71
N GLU A 105 -1.43 10.44 8.86
CA GLU A 105 -1.31 9.76 10.15
C GLU A 105 -0.65 10.63 11.22
N LEU A 106 0.49 11.24 10.90
CA LEU A 106 1.18 12.12 11.85
C LEU A 106 0.41 13.42 12.12
N ALA A 107 -0.27 13.95 11.10
CA ALA A 107 -1.11 15.14 11.22
C ALA A 107 -2.37 14.91 12.07
N SER A 108 -2.82 13.66 12.24
CA SER A 108 -3.93 13.30 13.12
C SER A 108 -3.67 13.61 14.60
N ILE A 109 -2.41 13.51 15.04
CA ILE A 109 -2.01 13.60 16.46
C ILE A 109 -2.47 14.90 17.16
N PRO A 110 -2.24 16.11 16.60
CA PRO A 110 -2.69 17.35 17.23
C PRO A 110 -4.22 17.51 17.31
N PHE A 111 -4.98 16.79 16.48
CA PHE A 111 -6.43 16.92 16.38
C PHE A 111 -7.20 15.78 17.04
N ARG A 112 -6.51 14.88 17.76
CA ARG A 112 -7.06 13.68 18.40
C ARG A 112 -8.27 13.92 19.31
N GLU A 113 -8.40 15.09 19.94
CA GLU A 113 -9.51 15.43 20.84
C GLU A 113 -10.64 16.24 20.15
N GLN A 114 -10.58 16.43 18.83
CA GLN A 114 -11.55 17.24 18.10
C GLN A 114 -12.68 16.39 17.51
N ALA A 115 -13.87 16.99 17.41
CA ALA A 115 -15.00 16.43 16.67
C ALA A 115 -14.72 16.41 15.16
N LEU A 116 -15.34 15.46 14.44
CA LEU A 116 -15.13 15.26 12.99
C LEU A 116 -15.49 16.49 12.14
N ASP A 117 -16.44 17.31 12.58
CA ASP A 117 -16.89 18.52 11.90
C ASP A 117 -15.95 19.73 12.11
N ALA A 118 -14.96 19.60 12.99
CA ALA A 118 -13.95 20.63 13.18
C ALA A 118 -13.00 20.72 11.97
N SER A 119 -12.43 21.91 11.77
CA SER A 119 -11.56 22.21 10.63
C SER A 119 -10.29 21.35 10.58
N GLY A 120 -9.69 21.03 11.73
CA GLY A 120 -8.48 20.19 11.81
C GLY A 120 -8.71 18.79 11.25
N PRO A 121 -9.59 17.97 11.87
CA PRO A 121 -10.01 16.66 11.37
C PRO A 121 -10.44 16.68 9.89
N SER A 122 -11.20 17.70 9.46
CA SER A 122 -11.60 17.86 8.06
C SER A 122 -10.39 17.97 7.11
N MET A 123 -9.37 18.76 7.47
CA MET A 123 -8.14 18.87 6.69
C MET A 123 -7.36 17.54 6.65
N VAL A 124 -7.27 16.84 7.78
CA VAL A 124 -6.57 15.54 7.82
C VAL A 124 -7.32 14.48 7.02
N GLY A 125 -8.65 14.45 7.12
CA GLY A 125 -9.52 13.61 6.29
C GLY A 125 -9.32 13.86 4.80
N MET A 126 -9.13 15.12 4.39
CA MET A 126 -8.78 15.46 3.00
C MET A 126 -7.42 14.88 2.59
N LEU A 127 -6.40 14.93 3.46
CA LEU A 127 -5.10 14.30 3.19
C LEU A 127 -5.25 12.78 3.03
N PHE A 128 -6.02 12.12 3.90
CA PHE A 128 -6.31 10.69 3.74
C PHE A 128 -7.01 10.39 2.42
N GLY A 129 -8.01 11.18 2.04
CA GLY A 129 -8.70 11.04 0.76
C GLY A 129 -7.76 11.21 -0.44
N LEU A 130 -6.95 12.27 -0.46
CA LEU A 130 -5.99 12.54 -1.53
C LEU A 130 -4.92 11.46 -1.62
N GLY A 131 -4.37 11.03 -0.48
CA GLY A 131 -3.38 9.96 -0.40
C GLY A 131 -3.94 8.63 -0.90
N THR A 132 -5.19 8.30 -0.55
CA THR A 132 -5.88 7.08 -0.97
C THR A 132 -6.15 7.08 -2.48
N VAL A 133 -6.76 8.14 -3.00
CA VAL A 133 -7.09 8.26 -4.44
C VAL A 133 -5.82 8.31 -5.27
N GLY A 134 -4.82 9.10 -4.86
CA GLY A 134 -3.52 9.16 -5.53
C GLY A 134 -2.84 7.79 -5.56
N SER A 135 -2.83 7.10 -4.43
CA SER A 135 -2.29 5.73 -4.35
C SER A 135 -3.02 4.76 -5.27
N ALA A 136 -4.36 4.81 -5.28
CA ALA A 136 -5.19 3.96 -6.13
C ALA A 136 -4.84 4.15 -7.61
N ILE A 137 -4.83 5.41 -8.09
CA ILE A 137 -4.47 5.74 -9.48
C ILE A 137 -3.07 5.22 -9.82
N GLY A 138 -2.10 5.47 -8.96
CA GLY A 138 -0.72 5.03 -9.16
C GLY A 138 -0.60 3.51 -9.26
N PHE A 139 -1.25 2.77 -8.35
CA PHE A 139 -1.26 1.31 -8.35
C PHE A 139 -2.01 0.72 -9.54
N LEU A 140 -3.12 1.31 -9.98
CA LEU A 140 -3.83 0.89 -11.19
C LEU A 140 -2.95 1.05 -12.44
N MET A 141 -2.30 2.20 -12.60
CA MET A 141 -1.35 2.45 -13.70
C MET A 141 -0.17 1.48 -13.65
N ALA A 142 0.44 1.29 -12.47
CA ALA A 142 1.53 0.35 -12.26
C ALA A 142 1.09 -1.10 -12.53
N GLY A 143 -0.13 -1.48 -12.15
CA GLY A 143 -0.71 -2.79 -12.39
C GLY A 143 -0.89 -3.06 -13.88
N VAL A 144 -1.55 -2.15 -14.61
CA VAL A 144 -1.74 -2.28 -16.06
C VAL A 144 -0.41 -2.37 -16.80
N THR A 145 0.58 -1.56 -16.41
CA THR A 145 1.91 -1.58 -17.04
C THR A 145 2.71 -2.83 -16.67
N THR A 146 2.59 -3.33 -15.43
CA THR A 146 3.18 -4.62 -15.01
C THR A 146 2.61 -5.77 -15.81
N LEU A 147 1.29 -5.80 -16.01
CA LEU A 147 0.62 -6.78 -16.87
C LEU A 147 1.11 -6.69 -18.31
N LYS A 148 1.22 -5.50 -18.88
CA LYS A 148 1.74 -5.32 -20.25
C LYS A 148 3.21 -5.70 -20.39
N ALA A 149 4.02 -5.47 -19.36
CA ALA A 149 5.45 -5.73 -19.39
C ALA A 149 5.77 -7.24 -19.38
N GLN A 150 4.86 -8.10 -18.88
CA GLN A 150 5.01 -9.56 -18.81
C GLN A 150 6.33 -10.04 -18.15
N ARG A 151 6.91 -9.19 -17.28
CA ARG A 151 8.15 -9.48 -16.53
C ARG A 151 7.90 -10.40 -15.33
N TRP A 152 6.69 -10.36 -14.80
CA TRP A 152 6.18 -11.29 -13.80
C TRP A 152 5.23 -12.30 -14.42
N GLN A 153 5.26 -13.52 -13.90
CA GLN A 153 4.38 -14.62 -14.28
C GLN A 153 3.46 -15.02 -13.12
N GLY A 154 2.37 -15.74 -13.42
CA GLY A 154 1.45 -16.25 -12.42
C GLY A 154 0.63 -15.15 -11.74
N TRP A 155 0.44 -15.26 -10.43
CA TRP A 155 -0.39 -14.33 -9.64
C TRP A 155 0.34 -12.99 -9.38
N GLN A 156 1.67 -12.99 -9.39
CA GLN A 156 2.52 -11.85 -9.04
C GLN A 156 2.19 -10.60 -9.88
N ARG A 157 1.97 -10.78 -11.19
CA ARG A 157 1.68 -9.69 -12.14
C ARG A 157 0.38 -8.93 -11.84
N PHE A 158 -0.56 -9.54 -11.11
CA PHE A 158 -1.83 -8.91 -10.74
C PHE A 158 -1.74 -8.12 -9.43
N THR A 159 -0.69 -8.30 -8.63
CA THR A 159 -0.61 -7.71 -7.29
C THR A 159 -0.73 -6.19 -7.26
N PRO A 160 -0.08 -5.39 -8.13
CA PRO A 160 -0.24 -3.94 -8.06
C PRO A 160 -1.65 -3.51 -8.49
N LEU A 161 -2.25 -4.24 -9.44
CA LEU A 161 -3.62 -3.96 -9.89
C LEU A 161 -4.64 -4.24 -8.78
N VAL A 162 -4.51 -5.38 -8.09
CA VAL A 162 -5.36 -5.73 -6.94
C VAL A 162 -5.27 -4.65 -5.87
N VAL A 163 -4.06 -4.19 -5.52
CA VAL A 163 -3.87 -3.10 -4.54
C VAL A 163 -4.63 -1.84 -4.96
N GLY A 164 -4.51 -1.43 -6.23
CA GLY A 164 -5.19 -0.24 -6.75
C GLY A 164 -6.71 -0.38 -6.74
N LEU A 165 -7.23 -1.56 -7.11
CA LEU A 165 -8.67 -1.84 -7.07
C LEU A 165 -9.19 -1.84 -5.64
N THR A 166 -8.47 -2.42 -4.68
CA THR A 166 -8.89 -2.41 -3.28
C THR A 166 -8.92 -1.00 -2.71
N LEU A 167 -7.94 -0.13 -3.02
CA LEU A 167 -7.96 1.28 -2.60
C LEU A 167 -9.14 2.05 -3.22
N LEU A 168 -9.46 1.78 -4.48
CA LEU A 168 -10.63 2.39 -5.13
C LEU A 168 -11.92 1.98 -4.41
N LEU A 169 -12.06 0.71 -4.05
CA LEU A 169 -13.20 0.21 -3.28
C LEU A 169 -13.27 0.81 -1.88
N ILE A 170 -12.13 0.95 -1.18
CA ILE A 170 -12.05 1.60 0.13
C ILE A 170 -12.63 3.00 0.08
N THR A 171 -12.39 3.76 -0.99
CA THR A 171 -12.90 5.13 -1.14
C THR A 171 -14.42 5.21 -1.00
N GLY A 172 -15.16 4.18 -1.43
CA GLY A 172 -16.61 4.10 -1.23
C GLY A 172 -17.05 3.59 0.15
N LEU A 173 -16.13 3.06 0.95
CA LEU A 173 -16.38 2.43 2.24
C LEU A 173 -15.92 3.27 3.45
N VAL A 174 -15.22 4.39 3.22
CA VAL A 174 -14.61 5.21 4.29
C VAL A 174 -15.60 5.78 5.31
N MET A 175 -16.89 5.87 4.99
CA MET A 175 -17.96 6.33 5.91
C MET A 175 -18.93 5.21 6.29
N THR A 176 -18.45 3.96 6.30
CA THR A 176 -19.27 2.78 6.61
C THR A 176 -18.66 2.00 7.76
N ALA A 177 -19.48 1.16 8.40
CA ALA A 177 -19.02 0.23 9.44
C ALA A 177 -17.95 -0.77 8.97
N TRP A 178 -17.69 -0.88 7.66
CA TRP A 178 -16.72 -1.79 7.06
C TRP A 178 -15.34 -1.15 6.79
N MET A 179 -15.14 0.11 7.19
CA MET A 179 -13.91 0.84 6.90
C MET A 179 -12.66 0.08 7.36
N ALA A 180 -12.61 -0.38 8.62
CA ALA A 180 -11.42 -1.06 9.15
C ALA A 180 -11.12 -2.39 8.45
N ALA A 181 -12.15 -3.21 8.18
CA ALA A 181 -11.99 -4.43 7.39
C ALA A 181 -11.47 -4.14 5.98
N SER A 182 -11.94 -3.06 5.35
CA SER A 182 -11.50 -2.67 4.01
C SER A 182 -10.01 -2.31 3.97
N ILE A 183 -9.51 -1.59 5.00
CA ILE A 183 -8.08 -1.33 5.20
C ILE A 183 -7.31 -2.64 5.38
N GLY A 184 -7.88 -3.60 6.12
CA GLY A 184 -7.34 -4.95 6.27
C GLY A 184 -7.14 -5.66 4.92
N ALA A 185 -8.15 -5.60 4.05
CA ALA A 185 -8.08 -6.15 2.69
C ALA A 185 -7.02 -5.44 1.82
N TYR A 186 -6.85 -4.13 1.96
CA TYR A 186 -5.75 -3.40 1.30
C TYR A 186 -4.38 -3.88 1.78
N GLY A 187 -4.22 -4.11 3.09
CA GLY A 187 -3.01 -4.71 3.66
C GLY A 187 -2.67 -6.06 3.03
N ILE A 188 -3.66 -6.92 2.77
CA ILE A 188 -3.46 -8.19 2.06
C ILE A 188 -2.89 -7.96 0.65
N GLY A 189 -3.43 -6.98 -0.08
CA GLY A 189 -2.91 -6.61 -1.41
C GLY A 189 -1.43 -6.20 -1.35
N LEU A 190 -1.07 -5.34 -0.40
CA LEU A 190 0.30 -4.89 -0.17
C LEU A 190 1.24 -6.03 0.22
N LEU A 191 0.77 -6.94 1.09
CA LEU A 191 1.48 -8.15 1.43
C LEU A 191 1.75 -9.00 0.18
N GLY A 192 0.72 -9.19 -0.65
CA GLY A 192 0.84 -9.87 -1.94
C GLY A 192 1.90 -9.24 -2.84
N LEU A 193 1.92 -7.91 -2.96
CA LEU A 193 2.93 -7.18 -3.72
C LEU A 193 4.35 -7.41 -3.17
N GLY A 194 4.53 -7.33 -1.85
CA GLY A 194 5.82 -7.59 -1.20
C GLY A 194 6.30 -9.02 -1.42
N LEU A 195 5.40 -10.00 -1.30
CA LEU A 195 5.69 -11.41 -1.59
C LEU A 195 5.99 -11.65 -3.07
N ALA A 196 5.33 -10.95 -3.98
CA ALA A 196 5.64 -11.01 -5.42
C ALA A 196 7.06 -10.53 -5.70
N MET A 197 7.47 -9.39 -5.13
CA MET A 197 8.85 -8.90 -5.22
C MET A 197 9.87 -9.86 -4.62
N ARG A 198 9.51 -10.57 -3.56
CA ARG A 198 10.39 -11.59 -2.95
C ARG A 198 10.46 -12.87 -3.78
N THR A 199 9.38 -13.31 -4.39
CA THR A 199 9.35 -14.59 -5.11
C THR A 199 9.87 -14.46 -6.55
N GLN A 200 9.65 -13.32 -7.20
CA GLN A 200 10.15 -13.01 -8.55
C GLN A 200 10.90 -11.66 -8.59
N PRO A 201 12.08 -11.55 -7.94
CA PRO A 201 12.82 -10.28 -7.86
C PRO A 201 13.56 -9.90 -9.17
N ASP A 202 13.73 -10.83 -10.11
CA ASP A 202 14.44 -10.58 -11.35
C ASP A 202 13.45 -10.19 -12.47
N PRO A 203 13.50 -8.95 -12.99
CA PRO A 203 12.62 -8.49 -14.07
C PRO A 203 12.89 -9.18 -15.42
N ASN A 204 14.02 -9.87 -15.59
CA ASN A 204 14.42 -10.53 -16.84
C ASN A 204 14.48 -12.07 -16.72
N GLY A 205 14.35 -12.62 -15.52
CA GLY A 205 14.61 -14.04 -15.22
C GLY A 205 13.66 -15.03 -15.89
N VAL A 206 12.60 -14.54 -16.54
CA VAL A 206 11.64 -15.33 -17.33
C VAL A 206 12.02 -15.36 -18.81
N LEU A 207 12.35 -14.21 -19.41
CA LEU A 207 12.74 -14.12 -20.83
C LEU A 207 14.05 -14.88 -21.12
N ALA A 208 14.92 -15.05 -20.12
CA ALA A 208 16.16 -15.81 -20.27
C ALA A 208 15.98 -17.34 -20.31
N ARG A 209 14.83 -17.89 -19.85
CA ARG A 209 14.64 -19.35 -19.75
C ARG A 209 14.15 -20.01 -21.04
N GLU A 210 13.43 -19.30 -21.90
CA GLU A 210 12.99 -19.83 -23.20
C GLU A 210 14.12 -20.17 -24.18
N PRO A 211 15.16 -19.33 -24.38
CA PRO A 211 16.22 -19.66 -25.34
C PRO A 211 17.11 -20.82 -24.90
N GLN A 212 17.18 -21.15 -23.61
CA GLN A 212 17.99 -22.27 -23.11
C GLN A 212 17.28 -23.64 -23.21
N ARG A 213 15.97 -23.72 -22.98
CA ARG A 213 15.22 -24.96 -23.21
C ARG A 213 15.21 -25.36 -24.69
N ALA A 214 15.01 -24.41 -25.59
CA ALA A 214 15.02 -24.66 -27.03
C ALA A 214 16.40 -25.11 -27.60
N ARG A 215 17.49 -24.94 -26.83
CA ARG A 215 18.83 -25.44 -27.18
C ARG A 215 19.20 -26.77 -26.54
N ALA A 216 18.54 -27.17 -25.45
CA ALA A 216 18.79 -28.45 -24.79
C ALA A 216 17.96 -29.60 -25.38
N GLU A 217 16.92 -29.26 -26.16
CA GLU A 217 16.03 -30.21 -26.86
C GLU A 217 16.42 -30.42 -28.34
N ARG A 218 17.60 -29.92 -28.76
CA ARG A 218 18.20 -30.16 -30.09
C ARG A 218 19.51 -30.92 -29.94
#